data_AF-A0A839U5M9-F1
#
_entry.id   AF-A0A839U5M9-F1
#
_cell.length_a   1.000
_cell.length_b   1.000
_cell.length_c   1.000
_cell.angle_alpha   90.00
_cell.angle_beta   90.00
_cell.angle_gamma   90.00
#
_symmetry.space_group_name_H-M   'P 1'
#
loop_
_entity.id
_entity.type
_entity.pdbx_description
1 polymer ?
#
loop_
_entity_poly.entity_id
_entity_poly.type
_entity_poly.pdbx_seq_one_letter_code
_entity_poly.pdbx_strand_id
1 'polypeptide(L)'
;MKLELLISRLKSKWALLSAFAAFIFAIVGPIVASPPTLWREAGDVSRLGPFIISIVASMMLSAMLAVKAPARPSTFYLYTGLTIVVLLAYFFVRAEWSCPYSDGRMAIGWDYLPVASDYLNRNPNHSCELLLLDFTGDTDKIWPPAQIGIVWAFLLILYITAISLTAALTVQAMHHLLNAEG
;
A
#
# COMPACT_ATOMS: atom_id res chain seq x y z
N MET A 1 -17.01 -41.70 1.94
CA MET A 1 -16.88 -41.26 3.34
C MET A 1 -15.53 -40.58 3.68
N LYS A 2 -14.36 -41.09 3.26
CA LYS A 2 -13.07 -40.41 3.52
C LYS A 2 -12.85 -39.08 2.76
N LEU A 3 -13.43 -38.94 1.56
CA LEU A 3 -13.25 -37.75 0.71
C LEU A 3 -13.95 -36.50 1.28
N GLU A 4 -15.18 -36.64 1.79
CA GLU A 4 -15.93 -35.51 2.37
C GLU A 4 -15.30 -34.97 3.65
N LEU A 5 -14.73 -35.85 4.48
CA LEU A 5 -13.97 -35.47 5.68
C LEU A 5 -12.67 -34.72 5.33
N LEU A 6 -12.01 -35.08 4.23
CA LEU A 6 -10.85 -34.34 3.74
C LEU A 6 -11.24 -32.97 3.20
N ILE A 7 -12.35 -32.88 2.44
CA ILE A 7 -12.88 -31.63 1.88
C ILE A 7 -13.33 -30.67 2.99
N SER A 8 -14.01 -31.16 4.03
CA SER A 8 -14.46 -30.31 5.14
C SER A 8 -13.29 -29.76 5.98
N ARG A 9 -12.27 -30.59 6.23
CA ARG A 9 -11.02 -30.15 6.89
C ARG A 9 -10.23 -29.16 6.03
N LEU A 10 -10.17 -29.37 4.71
CA LEU A 10 -9.51 -28.45 3.79
C LEU A 10 -10.22 -27.09 3.78
N LYS A 11 -11.56 -27.09 3.67
CA LYS A 11 -12.38 -25.86 3.70
C LYS A 11 -12.24 -25.10 5.01
N SER A 12 -12.19 -25.81 6.14
CA SER A 12 -12.03 -25.19 7.47
C SER A 12 -10.65 -24.54 7.63
N LYS A 13 -9.57 -25.21 7.22
CA LYS A 13 -8.21 -24.64 7.26
C LYS A 13 -8.06 -23.44 6.31
N TRP A 14 -8.65 -23.51 5.12
CA TRP A 14 -8.67 -22.40 4.17
C TRP A 14 -9.48 -21.20 4.67
N ALA A 15 -10.65 -21.44 5.27
CA ALA A 15 -11.49 -20.39 5.84
C ALA A 15 -10.78 -19.64 6.96
N LEU A 16 -10.06 -20.37 7.84
CA LEU A 16 -9.26 -19.78 8.90
C LEU A 16 -8.11 -18.93 8.32
N LEU A 17 -7.41 -19.43 7.31
CA LEU A 17 -6.33 -18.71 6.63
C LEU A 17 -6.83 -17.43 5.96
N SER A 18 -7.96 -17.50 5.25
CA SER A 18 -8.55 -16.35 4.58
C SER A 18 -9.10 -15.32 5.56
N ALA A 19 -9.70 -15.76 6.67
CA ALA A 19 -10.18 -14.88 7.72
C ALA A 19 -9.02 -14.17 8.41
N PHE A 20 -7.90 -14.87 8.63
CA PHE A 20 -6.72 -14.27 9.24
C PHE A 20 -5.98 -13.33 8.27
N ALA A 21 -5.87 -13.69 6.99
CA ALA A 21 -5.35 -12.79 5.98
C ALA A 21 -6.21 -11.53 5.87
N ALA A 22 -7.54 -11.66 5.85
CA ALA A 22 -8.47 -10.52 5.86
C ALA A 22 -8.32 -9.66 7.13
N PHE A 23 -8.12 -10.28 8.29
CA PHE A 23 -7.84 -9.59 9.55
C PHE A 23 -6.52 -8.80 9.47
N ILE A 24 -5.48 -9.39 8.89
CA ILE A 24 -4.21 -8.71 8.62
C ILE A 24 -4.42 -7.55 7.65
N PHE A 25 -5.14 -7.72 6.54
CA PHE A 25 -5.43 -6.59 5.64
C PHE A 25 -6.19 -5.46 6.34
N ALA A 26 -7.15 -5.79 7.21
CA ALA A 26 -7.95 -4.81 7.95
C ALA A 26 -7.15 -4.05 9.02
N ILE A 27 -6.14 -4.67 9.62
CA ILE A 27 -5.35 -4.08 10.73
C ILE A 27 -4.03 -3.51 10.22
N VAL A 28 -3.31 -4.30 9.44
CA VAL A 28 -1.98 -3.96 8.92
C VAL A 28 -2.09 -2.95 7.79
N GLY A 29 -3.16 -2.94 6.99
CA GLY A 29 -3.36 -1.90 5.97
C GLY A 29 -3.30 -0.49 6.55
N PRO A 30 -4.16 -0.14 7.52
CA PRO A 30 -4.13 1.17 8.17
C PRO A 30 -2.86 1.45 9.00
N ILE A 31 -2.27 0.42 9.63
CA ILE A 31 -1.10 0.57 10.52
C ILE A 31 0.22 0.68 9.74
N VAL A 32 0.36 -0.04 8.63
CA VAL A 32 1.58 -0.03 7.82
C VAL A 32 1.65 1.23 6.99
N ALA A 33 0.58 1.66 6.35
CA ALA A 33 0.53 2.99 5.75
C ALA A 33 -0.86 3.36 5.27
N SER A 34 -1.21 4.63 5.39
CA SER A 34 -2.34 5.17 4.64
C SER A 34 -2.09 5.01 3.14
N PRO A 35 -3.07 4.53 2.34
CA PRO A 35 -2.94 4.49 0.90
C PRO A 35 -2.65 5.90 0.36
N PRO A 36 -1.94 6.03 -0.77
CA PRO A 36 -1.74 7.33 -1.39
C PRO A 36 -3.11 7.90 -1.79
N THR A 37 -3.41 9.12 -1.34
CA THR A 37 -4.65 9.80 -1.69
C THR A 37 -4.50 10.56 -2.99
N LEU A 38 -5.51 10.47 -3.85
CA LEU A 38 -5.60 11.27 -5.06
C LEU A 38 -5.95 12.72 -4.68
N TRP A 39 -5.37 13.69 -5.39
CA TRP A 39 -5.44 15.13 -5.11
C TRP A 39 -6.87 15.69 -4.95
N ARG A 40 -7.84 15.15 -5.67
CA ARG A 40 -9.26 15.56 -5.60
C ARG A 40 -9.98 15.10 -4.33
N GLU A 41 -9.41 14.15 -3.59
CA GLU A 41 -10.11 13.47 -2.49
C GLU A 41 -9.82 14.06 -1.11
N ALA A 42 -8.84 14.96 -0.98
CA ALA A 42 -8.43 15.47 0.32
C ALA A 42 -9.45 16.41 0.99
N GLY A 43 -10.42 16.93 0.23
CA GLY A 43 -11.48 17.80 0.74
C GLY A 43 -12.84 17.12 0.93
N ASP A 44 -13.21 16.12 0.10
CA ASP A 44 -14.64 15.74 0.01
C ASP A 44 -14.94 14.29 -0.47
N VAL A 45 -13.95 13.40 -0.61
CA VAL A 45 -14.21 12.03 -1.11
C VAL A 45 -13.72 10.96 -0.15
N SER A 46 -14.57 9.96 0.05
CA SER A 46 -14.36 8.86 0.99
C SER A 46 -13.07 8.08 0.68
N ARG A 47 -12.17 8.01 1.67
CA ARG A 47 -10.93 7.20 1.66
C ARG A 47 -11.16 5.70 1.33
N LEU A 48 -12.42 5.27 1.26
CA LEU A 48 -12.85 3.92 0.92
C LEU A 48 -12.48 3.48 -0.50
N GLY A 49 -12.46 4.37 -1.50
CA GLY A 49 -12.20 3.98 -2.90
C GLY A 49 -10.80 3.35 -3.09
N PRO A 50 -9.72 4.11 -2.84
CA PRO A 50 -8.35 3.59 -2.91
C PRO A 50 -8.10 2.42 -1.96
N PHE A 51 -8.74 2.44 -0.78
CA PHE A 51 -8.66 1.35 0.19
C PHE A 51 -9.25 0.04 -0.37
N ILE A 52 -10.45 0.06 -0.94
CA ILE A 52 -11.09 -1.12 -1.55
C ILE A 52 -10.25 -1.65 -2.72
N ILE A 53 -9.78 -0.76 -3.62
CA ILE A 53 -8.91 -1.16 -4.74
C ILE A 53 -7.66 -1.86 -4.22
N SER A 54 -7.04 -1.32 -3.16
CA SER A 54 -5.84 -1.91 -2.58
C SER A 54 -6.10 -3.28 -1.95
N ILE A 55 -7.24 -3.46 -1.27
CA ILE A 55 -7.63 -4.76 -0.70
C ILE A 55 -7.84 -5.79 -1.81
N VAL A 56 -8.64 -5.45 -2.83
CA VAL A 56 -8.96 -6.38 -3.93
C VAL A 56 -7.69 -6.77 -4.68
N ALA A 57 -6.85 -5.79 -5.03
CA ALA A 57 -5.59 -6.04 -5.71
C ALA A 57 -4.64 -6.89 -4.85
N SER A 58 -4.57 -6.62 -3.54
CA SER A 58 -3.70 -7.37 -2.65
C SER A 58 -4.19 -8.80 -2.41
N MET A 59 -5.50 -9.01 -2.34
CA MET A 59 -6.09 -10.35 -2.27
C MET A 59 -5.79 -11.15 -3.54
N MET A 60 -5.95 -10.54 -4.72
CA MET A 60 -5.66 -11.20 -6.00
C MET A 60 -4.17 -11.58 -6.09
N LEU A 61 -3.26 -10.66 -5.80
CA LEU A 61 -1.82 -10.92 -5.87
C LEU A 61 -1.39 -11.97 -4.83
N SER A 62 -1.93 -11.91 -3.61
CA SER A 62 -1.67 -12.91 -2.57
C SER A 62 -2.17 -14.30 -2.97
N ALA A 63 -3.35 -14.40 -3.57
CA ALA A 63 -3.89 -15.66 -4.08
C ALA A 63 -3.00 -16.25 -5.18
N MET A 64 -2.47 -15.41 -6.09
CA MET A 64 -1.52 -15.86 -7.12
C MET A 64 -0.19 -16.36 -6.53
N LEU A 65 0.30 -15.73 -5.46
CA LEU A 65 1.54 -16.12 -4.78
C LEU A 65 1.38 -17.39 -3.92
N ALA A 66 0.20 -17.60 -3.32
CA ALA A 66 -0.06 -18.73 -2.43
C ALA A 66 -0.15 -20.09 -3.14
N VAL A 67 -0.38 -20.13 -4.46
CA VAL A 67 -0.64 -21.38 -5.20
C VAL A 67 0.63 -22.23 -5.46
N LYS A 68 1.84 -21.72 -5.20
CA LYS A 68 3.09 -22.44 -5.53
C LYS A 68 3.72 -23.14 -4.31
N ALA A 69 3.45 -24.46 -4.18
CA ALA A 69 4.24 -25.55 -3.56
C ALA A 69 4.84 -25.35 -2.13
N PRO A 70 5.10 -26.42 -1.34
CA PRO A 70 5.67 -26.27 0.00
C PRO A 70 7.00 -25.51 -0.06
N ALA A 71 7.02 -24.34 0.58
CA ALA A 71 8.14 -23.42 0.54
C ALA A 71 9.37 -24.10 1.15
N ARG A 72 10.44 -24.22 0.36
CA ARG A 72 11.77 -24.49 0.92
C ARG A 72 12.12 -23.34 1.87
N PRO A 73 12.83 -23.59 2.98
CA PRO A 73 13.19 -22.54 3.95
C PRO A 73 13.93 -21.36 3.29
N SER A 74 14.70 -21.61 2.22
CA SER A 74 15.36 -20.57 1.42
C SER A 74 14.38 -19.55 0.80
N THR A 75 13.20 -20.02 0.40
CA THR A 75 12.17 -19.19 -0.26
C THR A 75 11.50 -18.26 0.74
N PHE A 76 11.33 -18.69 2.00
CA PHE A 76 10.77 -17.87 3.07
C PHE A 76 11.66 -16.64 3.35
N TYR A 77 12.97 -16.85 3.56
CA TYR A 77 13.92 -15.76 3.80
C TYR A 77 13.98 -14.78 2.62
N LEU A 78 13.90 -15.28 1.39
CA LEU A 78 13.88 -14.44 0.19
C LEU A 78 12.63 -13.54 0.16
N TYR A 79 11.44 -14.09 0.42
CA TYR A 79 10.23 -13.29 0.47
C TYR A 79 10.25 -12.30 1.65
N THR A 80 10.76 -12.68 2.82
CA THR A 80 10.94 -11.74 3.94
C THR A 80 11.82 -10.56 3.55
N GLY A 81 12.99 -10.83 2.95
CA GLY A 81 13.91 -9.79 2.49
C GLY A 81 13.25 -8.87 1.46
N LEU A 82 12.54 -9.45 0.49
CA LEU A 82 11.82 -8.68 -0.53
C LEU A 82 10.72 -7.80 0.09
N THR A 83 9.92 -8.32 1.02
CA THR A 83 8.88 -7.54 1.72
C THR A 83 9.48 -6.34 2.43
N ILE A 84 10.58 -6.52 3.16
CA ILE A 84 11.27 -5.44 3.87
C ILE A 84 11.77 -4.38 2.88
N VAL A 85 12.42 -4.80 1.79
CA VAL A 85 12.92 -3.88 0.77
C VAL A 85 11.79 -3.07 0.13
N VAL A 86 10.68 -3.71 -0.22
CA VAL A 86 9.53 -3.02 -0.83
C VAL A 86 8.87 -2.06 0.15
N LEU A 87 8.75 -2.43 1.43
CA LEU A 87 8.23 -1.52 2.47
C LEU A 87 9.12 -0.29 2.64
N LEU A 88 10.44 -0.48 2.77
CA LEU A 88 11.39 0.62 2.87
C LEU A 88 11.34 1.53 1.65
N ALA A 89 11.30 0.95 0.45
CA ALA A 89 11.14 1.69 -0.80
C ALA A 89 9.84 2.49 -0.80
N TYR A 90 8.72 1.89 -0.39
CA TYR A 90 7.44 2.60 -0.28
C TYR A 90 7.52 3.79 0.67
N PHE A 91 8.07 3.63 1.88
CA PHE A 91 8.17 4.73 2.83
C PHE A 91 9.12 5.84 2.35
N PHE A 92 10.25 5.47 1.75
CA PHE A 92 11.22 6.44 1.22
C PHE A 92 10.62 7.24 0.06
N VAL A 93 10.05 6.55 -0.93
CA VAL A 93 9.40 7.20 -2.08
C VAL A 93 8.22 8.06 -1.61
N ARG A 94 7.41 7.57 -0.66
CA ARG A 94 6.33 8.36 -0.07
C ARG A 94 6.87 9.61 0.63
N ALA A 95 7.95 9.52 1.39
CA ALA A 95 8.51 10.69 2.08
C ALA A 95 8.95 11.78 1.10
N GLU A 96 9.58 11.38 -0.01
CA GLU A 96 10.17 12.28 -1.00
C GLU A 96 9.13 12.83 -2.00
N TRP A 97 8.20 11.97 -2.45
CA TRP A 97 7.23 12.30 -3.51
C TRP A 97 5.82 12.55 -2.97
N SER A 98 5.71 12.89 -1.69
CA SER A 98 4.45 13.39 -1.13
C SER A 98 4.72 14.43 -0.05
N CYS A 99 3.77 15.35 0.13
CA CYS A 99 3.83 16.37 1.16
C CYS A 99 2.74 16.18 2.22
N PRO A 100 3.03 16.46 3.50
CA PRO A 100 2.02 16.43 4.53
C PRO A 100 0.96 17.50 4.26
N TYR A 101 -0.31 17.13 4.41
CA TYR A 101 -1.44 18.04 4.33
C TYR A 101 -2.61 17.47 5.13
N SER A 102 -3.10 18.23 6.11
CA SER A 102 -4.13 17.75 7.05
C SER A 102 -3.68 16.42 7.71
N ASP A 103 -4.54 15.41 7.77
CA ASP A 103 -4.24 14.09 8.37
C ASP A 103 -3.44 13.14 7.45
N GLY A 104 -3.05 13.60 6.25
CA GLY A 104 -2.56 12.74 5.19
C GLY A 104 -1.28 13.23 4.55
N ARG A 105 -0.90 12.53 3.47
CA ARG A 105 0.16 12.99 2.56
C ARG A 105 -0.37 12.96 1.13
N MET A 106 -0.21 14.07 0.43
CA MET A 106 -0.61 14.22 -0.98
C MET A 106 0.57 13.95 -1.89
N ALA A 107 0.35 13.18 -2.96
CA ALA A 107 1.33 13.03 -4.02
C ALA A 107 1.65 14.39 -4.66
N ILE A 108 2.93 14.65 -4.93
CA ILE A 108 3.39 15.89 -5.57
C ILE A 108 4.01 15.59 -6.94
N GLY A 109 4.09 16.61 -7.79
CA GLY A 109 4.89 16.57 -9.01
C GLY A 109 6.33 16.98 -8.77
N TRP A 110 7.15 16.89 -9.82
CA TRP A 110 8.55 17.30 -9.79
C TRP A 110 8.80 18.68 -10.42
N ASP A 111 7.92 19.12 -11.34
CA ASP A 111 7.99 20.45 -11.95
C ASP A 111 6.86 21.34 -11.45
N TYR A 112 7.19 22.55 -11.01
CA TYR A 112 6.20 23.55 -10.64
C TYR A 112 5.58 24.20 -11.87
N LEU A 113 4.28 24.48 -11.80
CA LEU A 113 3.62 25.40 -12.73
C LEU A 113 4.14 26.83 -12.52
N PRO A 114 4.07 27.70 -13.55
CA PRO A 114 4.62 29.07 -13.45
C PRO A 114 4.10 29.86 -12.24
N VAL A 115 2.80 29.72 -11.94
CA VAL A 115 2.16 30.39 -10.79
C VAL A 115 2.78 29.95 -9.46
N ALA A 116 3.07 28.66 -9.29
CA ALA A 116 3.68 28.14 -8.07
C ALA A 116 5.18 28.47 -8.00
N SER A 117 5.88 28.47 -9.13
CA SER A 117 7.28 28.90 -9.18
C SER A 117 7.42 30.36 -8.76
N ASP A 118 6.57 31.25 -9.28
CA ASP A 118 6.52 32.66 -8.88
C ASP A 118 6.18 32.84 -7.40
N TYR A 119 5.28 32.01 -6.86
CA TYR A 119 4.93 32.00 -5.45
C TYR A 119 6.12 31.60 -4.55
N LEU A 120 6.84 30.54 -4.92
CA LEU A 120 8.02 30.06 -4.18
C LEU A 120 9.18 31.05 -4.25
N ASN A 121 9.36 31.72 -5.40
CA ASN A 121 10.38 32.76 -5.54
C ASN A 121 10.13 33.96 -4.61
N ARG A 122 8.86 34.26 -4.31
CA ARG A 122 8.48 35.31 -3.35
C ARG A 122 8.58 34.82 -1.90
N ASN A 123 8.47 33.52 -1.67
CA ASN A 123 8.43 32.91 -0.35
C ASN A 123 9.43 31.74 -0.24
N PRO A 124 10.76 31.99 -0.34
CA PRO A 124 11.77 30.93 -0.45
C PRO A 124 11.88 30.03 0.79
N ASN A 125 11.33 30.47 1.93
CA ASN A 125 11.36 29.72 3.19
C ASN A 125 10.07 28.92 3.44
N HIS A 126 9.09 28.92 2.52
CA HIS A 126 7.86 28.15 2.70
C HIS A 126 8.13 26.66 2.53
N SER A 127 7.64 25.88 3.50
CA SER A 127 7.61 24.43 3.40
C SER A 127 6.55 23.98 2.40
N CYS A 128 6.67 22.74 1.91
CA CYS A 128 5.66 22.17 1.03
C CYS A 128 4.26 22.11 1.66
N GLU A 129 4.17 21.95 2.98
CA GLU A 129 2.91 21.98 3.72
C GLU A 129 2.23 23.35 3.64
N LEU A 130 3.00 24.42 3.85
CA LEU A 130 2.49 25.79 3.72
C LEU A 130 2.07 26.09 2.28
N LEU A 131 2.86 25.63 1.30
CA LEU A 131 2.49 25.75 -0.11
C LEU A 131 1.14 25.09 -0.39
N LEU A 132 0.90 23.87 0.10
CA LEU A 132 -0.38 23.21 -0.08
C LEU A 132 -1.51 23.94 0.66
N LEU A 133 -1.26 24.46 1.87
CA LEU A 133 -2.23 25.21 2.65
C LEU A 133 -2.68 26.49 1.92
N ASP A 134 -1.73 27.24 1.36
CA ASP A 134 -1.98 28.50 0.64
C ASP A 134 -2.78 28.29 -0.65
N PHE A 135 -2.61 27.14 -1.30
CA PHE A 135 -3.40 26.72 -2.46
C PHE A 135 -4.63 25.89 -2.08
N THR A 136 -5.01 25.86 -0.80
CA THR A 136 -6.20 25.13 -0.28
C THR A 136 -6.21 23.63 -0.63
N GLY A 137 -5.03 23.03 -0.80
CA GLY A 137 -4.85 21.63 -1.21
C GLY A 137 -5.06 21.39 -2.70
N ASP A 138 -5.25 22.44 -3.52
CA ASP A 138 -5.42 22.33 -4.97
C ASP A 138 -4.08 22.16 -5.68
N THR A 139 -3.59 20.92 -5.70
CA THR A 139 -2.31 20.57 -6.32
C THR A 139 -2.26 20.81 -7.82
N ASP A 140 -3.41 20.84 -8.51
CA ASP A 140 -3.47 21.07 -9.98
C ASP A 140 -3.05 22.50 -10.35
N LYS A 141 -3.05 23.42 -9.38
CA LYS A 141 -2.51 24.77 -9.52
C LYS A 141 -1.01 24.87 -9.21
N ILE A 142 -0.45 23.84 -8.58
CA ILE A 142 0.95 23.82 -8.15
C ILE A 142 1.80 22.98 -9.12
N TRP A 143 1.34 21.78 -9.48
CA TRP A 143 2.05 20.84 -10.34
C TRP A 143 1.16 20.39 -11.51
N PRO A 144 1.75 19.96 -12.64
CA PRO A 144 0.98 19.39 -13.74
C PRO A 144 0.24 18.11 -13.31
N PRO A 145 -1.05 17.94 -13.68
CA PRO A 145 -1.87 16.81 -13.21
C PRO A 145 -1.34 15.46 -13.70
N ALA A 146 -0.68 15.41 -14.86
CA ALA A 146 -0.06 14.20 -15.37
C ALA A 146 1.06 13.69 -14.45
N GLN A 147 1.85 14.60 -13.86
CA GLN A 147 2.93 14.22 -12.95
C GLN A 147 2.37 13.64 -11.65
N ILE A 148 1.39 14.32 -11.06
CA ILE A 148 0.71 13.85 -9.85
C ILE A 148 0.11 12.46 -10.07
N GLY A 149 -0.56 12.25 -11.22
CA GLY A 149 -1.13 10.95 -11.58
C GLY A 149 -0.09 9.83 -11.67
N ILE A 150 1.07 10.09 -12.28
CA ILE A 150 2.17 9.12 -12.37
C ILE A 150 2.70 8.76 -10.97
N VAL A 151 2.94 9.78 -10.15
CA VAL A 151 3.49 9.61 -8.79
C VAL A 151 2.51 8.84 -7.91
N TRP A 152 1.25 9.22 -7.95
CA TRP A 152 0.19 8.53 -7.24
C TRP A 152 0.09 7.05 -7.67
N ALA A 153 0.09 6.78 -8.98
CA ALA A 153 0.03 5.42 -9.50
C ALA A 153 1.25 4.60 -9.06
N PHE A 154 2.44 5.20 -9.07
CA PHE A 154 3.66 4.55 -8.61
C PHE A 154 3.61 4.21 -7.11
N LEU A 155 3.22 5.18 -6.27
CA LEU A 155 3.01 4.95 -4.85
C LEU A 155 1.95 3.88 -4.58
N LEU A 156 0.88 3.84 -5.38
CA LEU A 156 -0.19 2.86 -5.24
C LEU A 156 0.31 1.44 -5.58
N ILE A 157 1.08 1.30 -6.66
CA ILE A 157 1.68 0.02 -7.05
C ILE A 157 2.62 -0.49 -5.95
N LEU A 158 3.48 0.39 -5.42
CA LEU A 158 4.38 0.04 -4.31
C LEU A 158 3.59 -0.40 -3.07
N TYR A 159 2.53 0.34 -2.73
CA TYR A 159 1.66 0.02 -1.60
C TYR A 159 0.98 -1.35 -1.76
N ILE A 160 0.34 -1.61 -2.91
CA ILE A 160 -0.30 -2.90 -3.20
C ILE A 160 0.72 -4.03 -3.14
N THR A 161 1.91 -3.83 -3.70
CA THR A 161 2.99 -4.83 -3.69
C THR A 161 3.43 -5.11 -2.25
N ALA A 162 3.66 -4.08 -1.45
CA ALA A 162 4.07 -4.20 -0.05
C ALA A 162 3.06 -5.01 0.78
N ILE A 163 1.78 -4.68 0.66
CA ILE A 163 0.72 -5.38 1.40
C ILE A 163 0.58 -6.83 0.92
N SER A 164 0.61 -7.06 -0.38
CA SER A 164 0.50 -8.42 -0.94
C SER A 164 1.65 -9.33 -0.49
N LEU A 165 2.87 -8.81 -0.51
CA LEU A 165 4.04 -9.54 -0.01
C LEU A 165 3.95 -9.79 1.49
N THR A 166 3.47 -8.82 2.26
CA THR A 166 3.24 -8.97 3.70
C THR A 166 2.21 -10.06 3.98
N ALA A 167 1.09 -10.07 3.26
CA ALA A 167 0.06 -11.10 3.38
C ALA A 167 0.54 -12.49 2.94
N ALA A 168 1.31 -12.58 1.86
CA ALA A 168 1.92 -13.83 1.44
C ALA A 168 2.90 -14.37 2.50
N LEU A 169 3.71 -13.49 3.10
CA LEU A 169 4.66 -13.85 4.14
C LEU A 169 3.96 -14.36 5.41
N THR A 170 2.87 -13.72 5.83
CA THR A 170 2.12 -14.14 7.03
C THR A 170 1.48 -15.51 6.82
N VAL A 171 0.89 -15.75 5.65
CA VAL A 171 0.37 -17.07 5.25
C VAL A 171 1.47 -18.13 5.30
N GLN A 172 2.65 -17.85 4.76
CA GLN A 172 3.79 -18.78 4.79
C GLN A 172 4.29 -19.03 6.22
N ALA A 173 4.40 -17.98 7.04
CA ALA A 173 4.81 -18.09 8.44
C ALA A 173 3.85 -18.98 9.24
N MET A 174 2.54 -18.82 9.04
CA MET A 174 1.52 -19.68 9.65
C MET A 174 1.65 -21.14 9.23
N HIS A 175 1.89 -21.39 7.95
CA HIS A 175 2.09 -22.74 7.46
C HIS A 175 3.32 -23.41 8.11
N HIS A 176 4.41 -22.66 8.29
CA HIS A 176 5.59 -23.15 8.99
C HIS A 176 5.32 -23.46 10.47
N LEU A 177 4.61 -22.58 11.19
CA LEU A 177 4.28 -22.79 12.61
C LEU A 177 3.40 -24.03 12.82
N LEU A 178 2.34 -24.18 12.01
CA LEU A 178 1.41 -25.31 12.13
C LEU A 178 2.04 -26.67 11.79
N ASN A 179 3.07 -26.69 10.94
CA ASN A 179 3.77 -27.93 10.57
C ASN A 179 4.95 -28.25 11.50
N ALA A 180 5.39 -27.32 12.35
CA ALA A 180 6.48 -27.56 13.31
C ALA A 180 6.00 -28.27 14.59
N GLU A 181 4.69 -28.28 14.85
CA GLU A 181 4.06 -28.87 16.05
C GLU A 181 3.58 -30.33 15.86
N GLY A 182 3.77 -30.93 14.67
CA GLY A 182 3.32 -32.29 14.35
C GLY A 182 4.43 -33.18 13.83
#